data_AF-A0A7Y2E4Y3-F1
#
_entry.id   AF-A0A7Y2E4Y3-F1
#
_cell.length_a   1.000
_cell.length_b   1.000
_cell.length_c   1.000
_cell.angle_alpha   90.00
_cell.angle_beta   90.00
_cell.angle_gamma   90.00
#
_symmetry.space_group_name_H-M   'P 1'
#
loop_
_entity.id
_entity.type
_entity.pdbx_description
1 polymer ?
#
loop_
_entity_poly.entity_id
_entity_poly.type
_entity_poly.pdbx_seq_one_letter_code
_entity_poly.pdbx_strand_id
1 'polypeptide(L)'
;LSTDSYADFRSGLYDAFGLTLRDETFIGMAEDENLVHSDSIQRVIRLWEDKWIYESLVSSVRASIDVSDEQARTWFDRHRDFWPEDAAYEDVRDDVRGRALQAMTAVRIAEELDRLRSEARITVDRPAIDSAVGSAEAGPPISVVALHTGRPAFPVVDPALQ
;
A
#
# COMPACT_ATOMS: atom_id res chain seq x y z
N LEU A 1 -24.07 15.33 4.90
CA LEU A 1 -24.96 15.49 3.73
C LEU A 1 -24.22 16.38 2.76
N SER A 2 -23.84 15.87 1.59
CA SER A 2 -23.01 16.62 0.63
C SER A 2 -23.70 17.92 0.20
N THR A 3 -22.95 19.00 0.17
CA THR A 3 -23.34 20.35 -0.28
C THR A 3 -23.08 20.59 -1.76
N ASP A 4 -22.77 19.54 -2.54
CA ASP A 4 -22.50 19.69 -3.97
C ASP A 4 -23.73 20.22 -4.70
N SER A 5 -23.56 21.31 -5.45
CA SER A 5 -24.65 21.87 -6.24
C SER A 5 -25.06 20.84 -7.31
N TYR A 6 -26.31 20.87 -7.75
CA TYR A 6 -26.78 20.01 -8.85
C TYR A 6 -25.91 20.12 -10.11
N ALA A 7 -25.29 21.28 -10.33
CA ALA A 7 -24.35 21.49 -11.43
C ALA A 7 -23.03 20.72 -11.22
N ASP A 8 -22.49 20.69 -10.00
CA ASP A 8 -21.26 19.97 -9.66
C ASP A 8 -21.46 18.46 -9.74
N PHE A 9 -22.59 17.96 -9.21
CA PHE A 9 -22.98 16.56 -9.37
C PHE A 9 -23.08 16.15 -10.84
N ARG A 10 -23.74 16.97 -11.65
CA ARG A 10 -23.91 16.70 -13.09
C ARG A 10 -22.57 16.75 -13.84
N SER A 11 -21.70 17.71 -13.52
CA SER A 11 -20.37 17.80 -14.12
C SER A 11 -19.53 16.56 -13.76
N GLY A 12 -19.48 16.19 -12.48
CA GLY A 12 -18.74 15.01 -12.04
C GLY A 12 -19.26 13.71 -12.67
N LEU A 13 -20.57 13.61 -12.91
CA LEU A 13 -21.16 12.47 -13.61
C LEU A 13 -20.70 12.42 -15.09
N TYR A 14 -20.73 13.55 -15.80
CA TYR A 14 -20.26 13.60 -17.18
C TYR A 14 -18.78 13.28 -17.31
N ASP A 15 -17.96 13.79 -16.39
CA ASP A 15 -16.53 13.48 -16.34
C ASP A 15 -16.29 11.99 -16.09
N ALA A 16 -17.03 11.39 -15.14
CA ALA A 16 -16.94 9.95 -14.87
C ALA A 16 -17.31 9.12 -16.10
N PHE A 17 -18.43 9.43 -16.77
CA PHE A 17 -18.82 8.74 -18.00
C PHE A 17 -17.78 8.90 -19.12
N GLY A 18 -17.24 10.12 -19.29
CA GLY A 18 -16.21 10.40 -20.28
C GLY A 18 -14.93 9.62 -20.03
N LEU A 19 -14.49 9.54 -18.76
CA LEU A 19 -13.34 8.74 -18.35
C LEU A 19 -13.57 7.25 -18.60
N THR A 20 -14.73 6.70 -18.22
CA THR A 20 -15.06 5.29 -18.45
C THR A 20 -15.05 4.95 -19.95
N LEU A 21 -15.70 5.75 -20.79
CA LEU A 21 -15.73 5.49 -22.24
C LEU A 21 -14.33 5.55 -22.88
N ARG A 22 -13.50 6.50 -22.44
CA ARG A 22 -12.11 6.60 -22.88
C ARG A 22 -11.31 5.36 -22.46
N ASP A 23 -11.45 4.94 -21.21
CA ASP A 23 -10.69 3.83 -20.66
C ASP A 23 -11.11 2.50 -21.34
N GLU A 24 -12.40 2.28 -21.58
CA GLU A 24 -12.92 1.16 -22.39
C GLU A 24 -12.33 1.16 -23.81
N THR A 25 -12.24 2.35 -24.44
CA THR A 25 -11.65 2.47 -25.77
C THR A 25 -10.17 2.08 -25.78
N PHE A 26 -9.40 2.51 -24.76
CA PHE A 26 -7.99 2.14 -24.64
C PHE A 26 -7.79 0.66 -24.33
N ILE A 27 -8.67 0.05 -23.53
CA ILE A 27 -8.65 -1.39 -23.29
C ILE A 27 -8.88 -2.15 -24.60
N GLY A 28 -9.90 -1.77 -25.37
CA GLY A 28 -10.17 -2.40 -26.68
C GLY A 28 -8.98 -2.27 -27.64
N MET A 29 -8.35 -1.10 -27.72
CA MET A 29 -7.13 -0.91 -28.52
C MET A 29 -5.97 -1.79 -28.04
N ALA A 30 -5.78 -1.92 -26.72
CA ALA A 30 -4.74 -2.76 -26.14
C ALA A 30 -4.99 -4.26 -26.38
N GLU A 31 -6.24 -4.70 -26.43
CA GLU A 31 -6.63 -6.06 -26.80
C GLU A 31 -6.38 -6.33 -28.29
N ASP A 32 -6.78 -5.41 -29.17
CA ASP A 32 -6.56 -5.50 -30.63
C ASP A 32 -5.07 -5.57 -30.97
N GLU A 33 -4.23 -4.83 -30.25
CA GLU A 33 -2.77 -4.86 -30.37
C GLU A 33 -2.10 -6.01 -29.60
N ASN A 34 -2.88 -6.86 -28.92
CA ASN A 34 -2.42 -7.97 -28.10
C ASN A 34 -1.40 -7.56 -27.01
N LEU A 35 -1.47 -6.31 -26.55
CA LEU A 35 -0.57 -5.76 -25.52
C LEU A 35 -0.76 -6.44 -24.17
N VAL A 36 -1.94 -6.98 -23.91
CA VAL A 36 -2.26 -7.75 -22.70
C VAL A 36 -1.29 -8.92 -22.52
N HIS A 37 -0.82 -9.55 -23.60
CA HIS A 37 0.13 -10.66 -23.53
C HIS A 37 1.60 -10.23 -23.63
N SER A 38 1.88 -8.92 -23.73
CA SER A 38 3.26 -8.44 -23.70
C SER A 38 3.90 -8.65 -22.33
N ASP A 39 5.17 -9.07 -22.30
CA ASP A 39 5.90 -9.32 -21.07
C ASP A 39 5.96 -8.09 -20.14
N SER A 40 6.03 -6.88 -20.73
CA SER A 40 6.04 -5.63 -19.98
C SER A 40 4.71 -5.39 -19.26
N ILE A 41 3.57 -5.59 -19.92
CA ILE A 41 2.25 -5.38 -19.33
C ILE A 41 1.96 -6.48 -18.31
N GLN A 42 2.27 -7.74 -18.62
CA GLN A 42 2.14 -8.85 -17.69
C GLN A 42 2.95 -8.64 -16.41
N ARG A 43 4.18 -8.10 -16.51
CA ARG A 43 4.97 -7.73 -15.34
C ARG A 43 4.29 -6.65 -14.49
N VAL A 44 3.75 -5.62 -15.12
CA VAL A 44 3.06 -4.53 -14.41
C VAL A 44 1.78 -5.04 -13.74
N ILE A 45 1.01 -5.90 -14.40
CA ILE A 45 -0.18 -6.54 -13.82
C ILE A 45 0.20 -7.32 -12.55
N ARG A 46 1.24 -8.17 -12.60
CA ARG A 46 1.71 -8.92 -11.42
C ARG A 46 2.11 -8.01 -10.26
N LEU A 47 2.80 -6.89 -10.54
CA LEU A 47 3.15 -5.92 -9.49
C LEU A 47 1.92 -5.29 -8.83
N TRP A 48 0.85 -5.03 -9.60
CA TRP A 48 -0.41 -4.55 -9.05
C TRP A 48 -1.13 -5.62 -8.23
N GLU A 49 -1.14 -6.86 -8.70
CA GLU A 49 -1.69 -8.00 -7.96
C GLU A 49 -0.98 -8.18 -6.61
N ASP A 50 0.35 -8.25 -6.61
CA ASP A 50 1.17 -8.36 -5.40
C ASP A 50 0.90 -7.21 -4.42
N LYS A 51 0.79 -5.99 -4.95
CA LYS A 51 0.45 -4.81 -4.15
C LYS A 51 -0.93 -4.94 -3.50
N TRP A 52 -1.97 -5.31 -4.25
CA TRP A 52 -3.32 -5.45 -3.72
C TRP A 52 -3.43 -6.58 -2.69
N ILE A 53 -2.71 -7.69 -2.91
CA ILE A 53 -2.61 -8.77 -1.93
C ILE A 53 -1.98 -8.25 -0.63
N TYR A 54 -0.88 -7.49 -0.73
CA TYR A 54 -0.23 -6.90 0.44
C TYR A 54 -1.14 -5.87 1.15
N GLU A 55 -1.79 -4.96 0.42
CA GLU A 55 -2.73 -3.99 1.00
C GLU A 55 -3.91 -4.67 1.69
N SER A 56 -4.43 -5.75 1.11
CA SER A 56 -5.48 -6.57 1.73
C SER A 56 -5.00 -7.22 3.04
N LEU A 57 -3.79 -7.77 3.07
CA LEU A 57 -3.17 -8.31 4.28
C LEU A 57 -3.03 -7.22 5.36
N VAL A 58 -2.46 -6.05 5.00
CA VAL A 58 -2.29 -4.91 5.91
C VAL A 58 -3.63 -4.48 6.49
N SER A 59 -4.66 -4.36 5.65
CA SER A 59 -6.02 -3.97 6.04
C SER A 59 -6.62 -4.97 7.03
N SER A 60 -6.52 -6.27 6.72
CA SER A 60 -6.99 -7.36 7.58
C SER A 60 -6.30 -7.36 8.94
N VAL A 61 -4.97 -7.26 8.95
CA VAL A 61 -4.18 -7.18 10.19
C VAL A 61 -4.56 -5.95 11.01
N ARG A 62 -4.62 -4.77 10.37
CA ARG A 62 -4.99 -3.52 11.04
C ARG A 62 -6.39 -3.60 11.65
N ALA A 63 -7.36 -4.20 10.95
CA ALA A 63 -8.72 -4.38 11.45
C ALA A 63 -8.80 -5.32 12.66
N SER A 64 -7.80 -6.18 12.86
CA SER A 64 -7.72 -7.09 14.01
C SER A 64 -7.09 -6.48 15.27
N ILE A 65 -6.51 -5.28 15.17
CA ILE A 65 -5.81 -4.62 16.28
C ILE A 65 -6.75 -3.61 16.94
N ASP A 66 -7.00 -3.80 18.23
CA ASP A 66 -7.59 -2.79 19.09
C ASP A 66 -6.49 -2.15 19.96
N VAL A 67 -6.41 -0.82 19.93
CA VAL A 67 -5.42 -0.05 20.70
C VAL A 67 -6.12 0.51 21.93
N SER A 68 -5.80 -0.08 23.09
CA SER A 68 -6.31 0.40 24.37
C SER A 68 -5.74 1.78 24.72
N ASP A 69 -6.44 2.50 25.61
CA ASP A 69 -5.96 3.82 26.07
C ASP A 69 -4.61 3.71 26.79
N GLU A 70 -4.39 2.63 27.53
CA GLU A 70 -3.13 2.34 28.23
C GLU A 70 -1.98 2.11 27.25
N GLN A 71 -2.22 1.37 26.16
CA GLN A 71 -1.24 1.16 25.10
C GLN A 71 -0.89 2.47 24.38
N ALA A 72 -1.90 3.29 24.10
CA ALA A 72 -1.71 4.60 23.48
C ALA A 72 -0.90 5.56 24.38
N ARG A 73 -1.21 5.61 25.68
CA ARG A 73 -0.42 6.39 26.67
C ARG A 73 1.02 5.90 26.77
N THR A 74 1.21 4.59 26.88
CA THR A 74 2.57 3.99 26.91
C THR A 74 3.35 4.35 25.66
N TRP A 75 2.69 4.36 24.50
CA TRP A 75 3.32 4.72 23.24
C TRP A 75 3.67 6.22 23.18
N PHE A 76 2.79 7.11 23.67
CA PHE A 76 3.05 8.54 23.82
C PHE A 76 4.24 8.81 24.73
N ASP A 77 4.29 8.21 25.91
CA ASP A 77 5.37 8.40 26.89
C ASP A 77 6.71 7.93 26.31
N ARG A 78 6.71 6.81 25.57
CA ARG A 78 7.93 6.26 24.93
C ARG A 78 8.44 7.14 23.78
N HIS A 79 7.56 7.86 23.10
CA HIS A 79 7.91 8.65 21.93
C HIS A 79 7.65 10.14 22.15
N ARG A 80 7.78 10.60 23.40
CA ARG A 80 7.39 11.95 23.83
C ARG A 80 7.97 13.07 22.96
N ASP A 81 9.15 12.82 22.38
CA ASP A 81 9.89 13.72 21.50
C ASP A 81 9.15 14.09 20.19
N PHE A 82 8.10 13.36 19.79
CA PHE A 82 7.31 13.73 18.61
C PHE A 82 6.32 14.89 18.86
N TRP A 83 6.13 15.31 20.11
CA TRP A 83 5.23 16.40 20.47
C TRP A 83 5.95 17.51 21.23
N PRO A 84 5.46 18.77 21.17
CA PRO A 84 5.93 19.86 22.04
C PRO A 84 5.94 19.43 23.52
N GLU A 85 6.92 19.87 24.32
CA GLU A 85 7.09 19.45 25.73
C GLU A 85 5.88 19.72 26.64
N ASP A 86 5.01 20.65 26.26
CA ASP A 86 3.78 21.03 26.97
C ASP A 86 2.53 20.29 26.48
N ALA A 87 2.60 19.55 25.37
CA ALA A 87 1.48 18.77 24.86
C ALA A 87 1.02 17.71 25.88
N ALA A 88 -0.26 17.75 26.25
CA ALA A 88 -0.87 16.70 27.06
C ALA A 88 -1.41 15.58 26.15
N TYR A 89 -1.38 14.34 26.65
CA TYR A 89 -1.90 13.17 25.91
C TYR A 89 -3.34 13.39 25.42
N GLU A 90 -4.20 14.01 26.21
CA GLU A 90 -5.60 14.23 25.84
C GLU A 90 -5.75 15.12 24.59
N ASP A 91 -4.84 16.07 24.39
CA ASP A 91 -4.88 17.01 23.26
C ASP A 91 -4.46 16.34 21.94
N VAL A 92 -3.68 15.26 22.01
CA VAL A 92 -3.10 14.56 20.85
C VAL A 92 -3.52 13.08 20.79
N ARG A 93 -4.55 12.70 21.55
CA ARG A 93 -4.95 11.31 21.78
C ARG A 93 -5.23 10.56 20.48
N ASP A 94 -5.99 11.15 19.57
CA ASP A 94 -6.39 10.48 18.32
C ASP A 94 -5.19 10.25 17.39
N ASP A 95 -4.28 11.23 17.31
CA ASP A 95 -3.02 11.12 16.56
C ASP A 95 -2.11 10.05 17.16
N VAL A 96 -1.98 10.03 18.49
CA VAL A 96 -1.22 9.03 19.22
C VAL A 96 -1.79 7.63 18.97
N ARG A 97 -3.11 7.46 19.05
CA ARG A 97 -3.77 6.18 18.76
C ARG A 97 -3.56 5.74 17.32
N GLY A 98 -3.64 6.67 16.36
CA GLY A 98 -3.36 6.40 14.95
C GLY A 98 -1.93 5.89 14.73
N ARG A 99 -0.94 6.55 15.35
CA ARG A 99 0.46 6.15 15.25
C ARG A 99 0.78 4.86 16.00
N ALA A 100 0.21 4.66 17.18
CA ALA A 100 0.33 3.40 17.92
C ALA A 100 -0.26 2.23 17.12
N LEU A 101 -1.44 2.42 16.52
CA LEU A 101 -2.07 1.43 15.63
C LEU A 101 -1.15 1.11 14.45
N GLN A 102 -0.58 2.13 13.80
CA GLN A 102 0.35 1.93 12.68
C GLN A 102 1.59 1.13 13.08
N ALA A 103 2.20 1.46 14.23
CA ALA A 103 3.36 0.75 14.75
C ALA A 103 3.04 -0.71 15.08
N MET A 104 1.92 -0.96 15.77
CA MET A 104 1.45 -2.32 16.09
C MET A 104 1.11 -3.11 14.83
N THR A 105 0.51 -2.47 13.82
CA THR A 105 0.23 -3.10 12.51
C THR A 105 1.51 -3.57 11.84
N ALA A 106 2.56 -2.75 11.83
CA ALA A 106 3.85 -3.11 11.23
C ALA A 106 4.48 -4.34 11.90
N VAL A 107 4.47 -4.39 13.24
CA VAL A 107 4.96 -5.56 13.99
C VAL A 107 4.14 -6.81 13.67
N ARG A 108 2.80 -6.68 13.68
CA ARG A 108 1.91 -7.82 13.45
C ARG A 108 1.99 -8.37 12.03
N ILE A 109 2.23 -7.50 11.04
CA ILE A 109 2.51 -7.94 9.65
C ILE A 109 3.77 -8.79 9.60
N ALA A 110 4.86 -8.38 10.28
CA ALA A 110 6.10 -9.15 10.29
C ALA A 110 5.88 -10.56 10.88
N GLU A 111 5.17 -10.64 12.01
CA GLU A 111 4.79 -11.93 12.62
C GLU A 111 3.94 -12.80 11.68
N GLU A 112 2.97 -12.20 10.99
CA GLU A 112 2.08 -12.91 10.08
C GLU A 112 2.81 -13.42 8.84
N LEU A 113 3.76 -12.64 8.31
CA LEU A 113 4.63 -13.08 7.22
C LEU A 113 5.53 -14.24 7.65
N ASP A 114 6.09 -14.20 8.86
CA ASP A 114 6.90 -15.30 9.38
C ASP A 114 6.07 -16.56 9.61
N ARG A 115 4.83 -16.41 10.11
CA ARG A 115 3.86 -17.51 10.20
C ARG A 115 3.59 -18.13 8.82
N LEU A 116 3.23 -17.31 7.82
CA LEU A 116 2.96 -17.77 6.46
C LEU A 116 4.18 -18.48 5.83
N ARG A 117 5.40 -17.96 6.06
CA ARG A 117 6.65 -18.62 5.62
C ARG A 117 6.89 -19.97 6.29
N SER A 118 6.41 -20.17 7.52
CA SER A 118 6.56 -21.44 8.24
C SER A 118 5.54 -22.49 7.80
N GLU A 119 4.35 -22.07 7.38
CA GLU A 119 3.26 -22.95 6.92
C GLU A 119 3.42 -23.33 5.45
N ALA A 120 3.84 -22.38 4.62
CA ALA A 120 4.22 -22.67 3.25
C ALA A 120 5.57 -23.40 3.28
N ARG A 121 5.65 -24.61 2.73
CA ARG A 121 6.94 -25.27 2.48
C ARG A 121 7.66 -24.55 1.33
N ILE A 122 8.14 -23.33 1.57
CA ILE A 122 8.94 -22.57 0.63
C ILE A 122 10.32 -23.21 0.61
N THR A 123 10.50 -24.15 -0.31
CA THR A 123 11.83 -24.72 -0.57
C THR A 123 12.56 -23.70 -1.43
N VAL A 124 13.23 -22.76 -0.78
CA VAL A 124 14.08 -21.79 -1.46
C VAL A 124 15.30 -22.56 -1.97
N ASP A 125 15.32 -22.88 -3.25
CA ASP A 125 16.49 -23.45 -3.92
C ASP A 125 17.58 -22.39 -4.03
N ARG A 126 18.32 -22.21 -2.91
CA ARG A 126 19.43 -21.25 -2.82
C ARG A 126 20.48 -21.49 -3.91
N PRO A 127 20.90 -22.74 -4.22
CA PRO A 127 21.77 -22.99 -5.36
C PRO A 127 21.23 -22.49 -6.69
N ALA A 128 19.94 -22.67 -6.98
CA ALA A 128 19.32 -22.15 -8.19
C ALA A 128 19.29 -20.61 -8.20
N ILE A 129 19.00 -19.98 -7.07
CA ILE A 129 19.08 -18.52 -6.91
C ILE A 129 20.51 -18.04 -7.11
N ASP A 130 21.49 -18.62 -6.41
CA ASP A 130 22.90 -18.23 -6.50
C ASP A 130 23.49 -18.46 -7.92
N SER A 131 22.99 -19.47 -8.64
CA SER A 131 23.34 -19.72 -10.05
C SER A 131 22.62 -18.80 -11.05
N ALA A 132 21.43 -18.33 -10.71
CA ALA A 132 20.68 -17.33 -11.49
C ALA A 132 21.20 -15.91 -11.21
N VAL A 133 21.79 -15.68 -10.03
CA VAL A 133 22.50 -14.46 -9.62
C VAL A 133 23.93 -14.49 -10.17
N GLY A 134 24.07 -14.78 -11.46
CA GLY A 134 25.12 -14.16 -12.24
C GLY A 134 24.78 -12.67 -12.36
N SER A 135 25.16 -11.86 -11.37
CA SER A 135 24.88 -10.42 -11.33
C SER A 135 23.38 -10.08 -11.49
N ALA A 136 22.48 -10.77 -10.79
CA ALA A 136 21.12 -10.25 -10.63
C ALA A 136 21.18 -9.13 -9.58
N GLU A 137 21.20 -7.88 -10.05
CA GLU A 137 20.96 -6.71 -9.20
C GLU A 137 19.71 -6.96 -8.36
N ALA A 138 19.80 -6.67 -7.06
CA ALA A 138 18.64 -6.72 -6.19
C ALA A 138 17.49 -5.94 -6.85
N GLY A 139 16.38 -6.62 -7.09
CA GLY A 139 15.19 -5.98 -7.65
C GLY A 139 14.85 -4.76 -6.79
N PRO A 140 14.58 -3.61 -7.40
CA PRO A 140 14.52 -2.37 -6.66
C PRO A 140 13.33 -2.39 -5.68
N PRO A 141 13.49 -1.80 -4.49
CA PRO A 141 12.47 -1.83 -3.45
C PRO A 141 11.19 -1.14 -3.95
N ILE A 142 10.05 -1.84 -3.81
CA ILE A 142 8.73 -1.28 -4.14
C ILE A 142 8.34 -0.33 -3.02
N SER A 143 8.33 0.97 -3.31
CA SER A 143 7.87 1.99 -2.37
C SER A 143 6.47 2.45 -2.76
N VAL A 144 5.52 2.37 -1.82
CA VAL A 144 4.17 2.92 -2.00
C VAL A 144 4.16 4.36 -1.49
N VAL A 145 4.24 5.33 -2.39
CA VAL A 145 4.14 6.75 -2.03
C VAL A 145 2.68 7.18 -2.09
N ALA A 146 2.11 7.50 -0.92
CA ALA A 146 0.78 8.09 -0.83
C ALA A 146 0.82 9.58 -1.23
N LEU A 147 0.66 9.88 -2.52
CA LEU A 147 0.44 11.25 -2.99
C LEU A 147 -1.00 11.68 -2.67
N HIS A 148 -1.13 12.84 -2.03
CA HIS A 148 -2.36 13.40 -1.44
C HIS A 148 -3.35 13.92 -2.50
N THR A 149 -3.24 13.45 -3.75
CA THR A 149 -3.86 14.06 -4.93
C THR A 149 -5.08 13.27 -5.46
N GLY A 150 -5.61 12.30 -4.70
CA GLY A 150 -6.77 11.50 -5.12
C GLY A 150 -6.52 10.60 -6.34
N ARG A 151 -5.25 10.38 -6.72
CA ARG A 151 -4.85 9.42 -7.76
C ARG A 151 -4.42 8.11 -7.09
N PRO A 152 -4.69 6.93 -7.68
CA PRO A 152 -4.14 5.68 -7.17
C PRO A 152 -2.62 5.77 -7.14
N ALA A 153 -2.02 5.50 -5.98
CA ALA A 153 -0.58 5.51 -5.80
C ALA A 153 0.04 4.47 -6.76
N PHE A 154 0.76 4.93 -7.78
CA PHE A 154 1.53 4.03 -8.64
C PHE A 154 2.60 3.31 -7.80
N PRO A 155 2.89 2.02 -8.04
CA PRO A 155 4.07 1.40 -7.48
C PRO A 155 5.30 2.14 -8.03
N VAL A 156 6.02 2.84 -7.16
CA VAL A 156 7.25 3.55 -7.55
C VAL A 156 8.42 2.63 -7.22
N VAL A 157 9.17 2.31 -8.25
CA VAL A 157 10.52 1.75 -8.13
C VAL A 157 11.44 2.92 -7.80
N ASP A 158 12.02 2.97 -6.60
CA ASP A 158 12.95 4.05 -6.23
C ASP A 158 14.32 3.84 -6.92
N PRO A 159 14.74 4.71 -7.85
CA PRO A 159 16.04 4.59 -8.52
C PRO A 159 17.22 5.05 -7.64
N ALA A 160 16.99 5.66 -6.47
CA ALA A 160 18.05 6.15 -5.58
C ALA A 160 18.59 5.09 -4.60
N LEU A 161 18.07 3.86 -4.65
CA LEU A 161 18.53 2.71 -3.86
C LEU A 161 19.40 1.73 -4.66
N GLN A 162 19.94 2.17 -5.81
CA GLN A 162 21.00 1.49 -6.57
C GLN A 162 22.40 1.94 -6.12
#